data_AF-A0A9E6ULK8-F1
#
_entry.id   AF-A0A9E6ULK8-F1
#
_cell.length_a   1.000
_cell.length_b   1.000
_cell.length_c   1.000
_cell.angle_alpha   90.00
_cell.angle_beta   90.00
_cell.angle_gamma   90.00
#
_symmetry.space_group_name_H-M   'P 1'
#
loop_
_entity.id
_entity.type
_entity.pdbx_description
1 polymer ?
#
loop_
_entity_poly.entity_id
_entity_poly.type
_entity_poly.pdbx_seq_one_letter_code
_entity_poly.pdbx_strand_id
1 'polypeptide(L)'
;MVGDPKQAIYRFRGADVATYLAARDRMRAMSDDSVVSIDVNFRSVRPILEWVNQRFDLPLSAADQPGFARLDHFHEDHGAVRR
;
A
#
# COMPACT_ATOMS: atom_id res chain seq x y z
N MET A 1 0.48 5.08 -14.93
CA MET A 1 -0.67 4.95 -14.01
C MET A 1 -0.13 4.92 -12.59
N VAL A 2 -0.73 5.64 -11.65
CA VAL A 2 -0.40 5.56 -10.22
C VAL A 2 -1.65 5.17 -9.44
N GLY A 3 -1.49 4.45 -8.34
CA GLY A 3 -2.60 4.02 -7.51
C GLY A 3 -2.18 2.98 -6.50
N ASP A 4 -3.05 2.74 -5.53
CA ASP A 4 -2.81 1.83 -4.42
C ASP A 4 -4.04 0.93 -4.22
N PRO A 5 -3.97 -0.35 -4.60
CA PRO A 5 -5.10 -1.27 -4.49
C PRO A 5 -5.71 -1.37 -3.10
N LYS A 6 -4.89 -1.24 -2.03
CA LYS A 6 -5.37 -1.29 -0.65
C LYS A 6 -6.25 -0.09 -0.25
N GLN A 7 -6.28 0.95 -1.07
CA GLN A 7 -7.10 2.15 -0.87
C GLN A 7 -8.37 2.18 -1.75
N ALA A 8 -8.66 1.10 -2.49
CA ALA A 8 -9.82 1.02 -3.37
C ALA A 8 -11.16 0.86 -2.60
N ILE A 9 -11.70 1.96 -2.07
CA ILE A 9 -12.90 1.95 -1.21
C ILE A 9 -14.24 2.22 -1.94
N TYR A 10 -14.21 2.48 -3.25
CA TYR A 10 -15.39 2.90 -4.04
C TYR A 10 -15.99 1.79 -4.91
N ARG A 11 -15.91 0.51 -4.51
CA ARG A 11 -16.44 -0.63 -5.28
C ARG A 11 -17.92 -0.47 -5.63
N PHE A 12 -18.71 0.14 -4.74
CA PHE A 12 -20.13 0.43 -4.95
C PHE A 12 -20.41 1.44 -6.09
N ARG A 13 -19.40 2.18 -6.55
CA ARG A 13 -19.49 3.13 -7.69
C ARG A 13 -18.83 2.57 -8.95
N GLY A 14 -18.59 1.26 -9.00
CA GLY A 14 -17.95 0.59 -10.13
C GLY A 14 -16.44 0.72 -10.17
N ALA A 15 -15.78 1.18 -9.10
CA ALA A 15 -14.32 1.09 -9.01
C ALA A 15 -13.91 -0.39 -8.92
N ASP A 16 -13.13 -0.85 -9.89
CA ASP A 16 -12.69 -2.23 -9.98
C ASP A 16 -11.17 -2.34 -9.77
N VAL A 17 -10.79 -2.96 -8.66
CA VAL A 17 -9.38 -3.22 -8.33
C VAL A 17 -8.74 -4.20 -9.33
N ALA A 18 -9.54 -5.10 -9.94
CA ALA A 18 -9.02 -6.07 -10.91
C ALA A 18 -8.51 -5.37 -12.18
N THR A 19 -9.14 -4.27 -12.60
CA THR A 19 -8.66 -3.43 -13.70
C THR A 19 -7.26 -2.86 -13.42
N TYR A 20 -7.01 -2.35 -12.22
CA TYR A 20 -5.67 -1.87 -11.83
C TYR A 20 -4.65 -3.02 -11.84
N LEU A 21 -5.00 -4.18 -11.26
CA LEU A 21 -4.11 -5.35 -11.20
C LEU A 21 -3.76 -5.84 -12.61
N ALA A 22 -4.75 -5.96 -13.50
CA ALA A 22 -4.54 -6.37 -14.88
C ALA A 22 -3.69 -5.37 -15.68
N ALA A 23 -3.78 -4.07 -15.39
CA ALA A 23 -2.90 -3.08 -15.98
C ALA A 23 -1.46 -3.18 -15.43
N ARG A 24 -1.29 -3.36 -14.11
CA ARG A 24 0.02 -3.59 -13.48
C ARG A 24 0.70 -4.84 -14.03
N ASP A 25 -0.01 -5.95 -14.16
CA ASP A 25 0.56 -7.22 -14.60
C ASP A 25 0.96 -7.17 -16.09
N ARG A 26 0.21 -6.44 -16.93
CA ARG A 26 0.63 -6.13 -18.30
C ARG A 26 1.90 -5.29 -18.36
N MET A 27 2.06 -4.32 -17.45
CA MET A 27 3.30 -3.54 -17.36
C MET A 27 4.47 -4.46 -17.03
N ARG A 28 4.35 -5.26 -15.95
CA ARG A 28 5.39 -6.23 -15.55
C ARG A 28 5.80 -7.18 -16.69
N ALA A 29 4.84 -7.65 -17.48
CA ALA A 29 5.13 -8.52 -18.62
C ALA A 29 5.98 -7.86 -19.73
N MET A 30 6.02 -6.53 -19.81
CA MET A 30 6.87 -5.80 -20.76
C MET A 30 8.31 -5.66 -20.26
N SER A 31 8.50 -5.48 -18.95
CA SER A 31 9.81 -5.40 -18.28
C SER A 31 9.60 -5.37 -16.76
N ASP A 32 10.53 -5.93 -16.00
CA ASP A 32 10.52 -5.87 -14.53
C ASP A 32 10.61 -4.42 -14.00
N ASP A 33 11.27 -3.51 -14.74
CA ASP A 33 11.46 -2.10 -14.34
C ASP A 33 10.23 -1.21 -14.61
N SER A 34 9.20 -1.76 -15.26
CA SER A 34 7.99 -1.01 -15.64
C SER A 34 7.06 -0.72 -14.46
N VAL A 35 7.27 -1.37 -13.31
CA VAL A 35 6.48 -1.22 -12.09
C VAL A 35 7.38 -0.86 -10.92
N VAL A 36 7.21 0.36 -10.43
CA VAL A 36 7.95 0.89 -9.28
C VAL A 36 7.08 0.84 -8.02
N SER A 37 7.60 0.24 -6.95
CA SER A 37 7.00 0.31 -5.60
C SER A 37 7.41 1.62 -4.92
N ILE A 38 6.47 2.25 -4.22
CA ILE A 38 6.72 3.40 -3.34
C ILE A 38 6.13 3.07 -1.98
N ASP A 39 6.99 2.57 -1.09
CA ASP A 39 6.64 2.09 0.25
C ASP A 39 7.03 3.09 1.36
N VAL A 40 7.89 4.06 1.06
CA VAL A 40 8.30 5.11 2.01
C VAL A 40 7.19 6.15 2.20
N ASN A 41 6.71 6.28 3.43
CA ASN A 41 5.71 7.24 3.86
C ASN A 41 6.38 8.50 4.47
N PHE A 42 6.04 9.65 3.89
CA PHE A 42 6.54 10.97 4.32
C PHE A 42 5.52 11.78 5.14
N ARG A 43 4.39 11.16 5.51
CA ARG A 43 3.25 11.87 6.13
C ARG A 43 3.08 11.54 7.62
N SER A 44 3.43 10.33 8.01
CA SER A 44 3.13 9.78 9.33
C SER A 44 4.40 9.30 10.02
N VAL A 45 4.37 9.32 11.36
CA VAL A 45 5.46 8.83 12.22
C VAL A 45 5.43 7.31 12.37
N ARG A 46 6.56 6.73 12.79
CA ARG A 46 6.76 5.29 12.89
C ARG A 46 5.66 4.55 13.69
N PRO A 47 5.23 4.99 14.89
CA PRO A 47 4.21 4.26 15.66
C PRO A 47 2.89 4.06 14.90
N ILE A 48 2.49 5.04 14.09
CA ILE A 48 1.27 4.94 13.27
C ILE A 48 1.46 3.88 12.19
N LEU A 49 2.60 3.91 11.48
CA LEU A 49 2.87 2.96 10.41
C LEU A 49 3.05 1.55 10.93
N GLU A 50 3.70 1.37 12.09
CA GLU A 50 3.82 0.07 12.74
C GLU A 50 2.45 -0.52 13.09
N TRP A 51 1.57 0.29 13.68
CA TRP A 51 0.21 -0.15 13.98
C TRP A 51 -0.56 -0.51 12.71
N VAL A 52 -0.51 0.33 11.67
CA VAL A 52 -1.16 0.06 10.38
C VAL A 52 -0.63 -1.24 9.77
N ASN A 53 0.69 -1.39 9.68
CA ASN A 53 1.32 -2.59 9.15
C ASN A 53 0.88 -3.83 9.95
N GLN A 54 0.87 -3.78 11.28
CA GLN A 54 0.44 -4.92 12.10
C GLN A 54 -1.03 -5.29 11.91
N ARG A 55 -1.93 -4.29 11.75
CA ARG A 55 -3.37 -4.55 11.65
C ARG A 55 -3.83 -4.96 10.27
N PHE A 56 -3.17 -4.47 9.23
CA PHE A 56 -3.65 -4.64 7.86
C PHE A 56 -2.87 -5.67 7.03
N ASP A 57 -1.68 -6.10 7.48
CA ASP A 57 -0.87 -7.09 6.76
C ASP A 57 -1.63 -8.40 6.54
N LEU A 58 -2.18 -8.99 7.59
CA LEU A 58 -2.95 -10.23 7.48
C LEU A 58 -4.24 -10.10 6.65
N PRO A 59 -5.17 -9.16 6.96
CA PRO A 59 -6.44 -9.11 6.23
C PRO A 59 -6.28 -8.70 4.76
N LEU A 60 -5.26 -7.91 4.40
CA LEU A 60 -5.05 -7.46 3.02
C LEU A 60 -4.12 -8.37 2.20
N SER A 61 -3.49 -9.35 2.84
CA SER A 61 -2.70 -10.40 2.17
C SER A 61 -3.49 -11.70 1.95
N ALA A 62 -4.79 -11.71 2.26
CA ALA A 62 -5.67 -12.84 1.98
C ALA A 62 -5.82 -13.09 0.46
N ALA A 63 -6.21 -14.31 0.08
CA ALA A 63 -6.22 -14.76 -1.32
C ALA A 63 -7.14 -13.93 -2.25
N ASP A 64 -8.17 -13.28 -1.72
CA ASP A 64 -9.12 -12.45 -2.45
C ASP A 64 -8.75 -10.95 -2.44
N GLN A 65 -7.60 -10.61 -1.86
CA GLN A 65 -7.13 -9.24 -1.70
C GLN A 65 -5.96 -8.93 -2.65
N PRO A 66 -5.77 -7.66 -3.02
CA PRO A 66 -4.72 -7.26 -3.96
C PRO A 66 -3.30 -7.33 -3.38
N GLY A 67 -3.15 -7.70 -2.11
CA GLY A 67 -1.90 -7.76 -1.36
C GLY A 67 -1.64 -6.50 -0.53
N PHE A 68 -0.73 -6.64 0.45
CA PHE A 68 -0.28 -5.56 1.30
C PHE A 68 1.21 -5.30 1.09
N ALA A 69 1.56 -4.09 0.66
CA ALA A 69 2.92 -3.58 0.74
C ALA A 69 3.08 -2.85 2.08
N ARG A 70 4.02 -3.31 2.90
CA ARG A 70 4.37 -2.66 4.18
C ARG A 70 4.86 -1.24 3.91
N LEU A 71 4.54 -0.34 4.82
CA LEU A 71 4.95 1.06 4.75
C LEU A 71 6.17 1.32 5.63
N ASP A 72 7.20 1.90 5.04
CA ASP A 72 8.37 2.40 5.76
C ASP A 72 8.16 3.87 6.15
N HIS A 73 8.79 4.31 7.23
CA HIS A 73 8.73 5.72 7.65
C HIS A 73 9.93 6.49 7.08
N PHE A 74 9.69 7.70 6.62
CA PHE A 74 10.77 8.63 6.30
C PHE A 74 11.28 9.37 7.54
N HIS A 75 10.37 9.78 8.43
CA HIS A 75 10.71 10.56 9.60
C HIS A 75 11.13 9.68 10.78
N GLU A 76 12.27 9.98 11.39
CA GLU A 76 12.64 9.43 12.68
C GLU A 76 11.66 9.90 13.78
N ASP A 77 11.53 9.11 14.85
CA ASP A 77 10.64 9.43 15.95
C ASP A 77 11.10 10.70 16.68
N HIS A 78 10.48 11.84 16.34
CA HIS A 78 10.72 13.11 17.01
C HIS A 78 9.84 13.33 18.25
N GLY A 79 9.41 12.25 18.94
CA GLY A 79 8.33 12.37 19.92
C GLY A 79 8.32 11.36 21.05
N ALA A 80 9.43 11.21 21.77
CA ALA A 80 9.36 10.84 23.19
C ALA A 80 8.81 12.03 24.01
N VAL A 81 7.57 12.46 23.75
CA VAL A 81 6.87 13.35 24.67
C VAL A 81 6.24 12.47 25.73
N ARG A 82 7.01 12.22 26.80
CA ARG A 82 6.48 11.70 28.05
C ARG A 82 5.27 12.55 28.47
N ARG A 83 4.14 11.89 28.68
CA ARG A 83 3.11 12.36 29.61
C ARG A 83 2.90 11.28 30.66
#